data_AF-A0A2S0L5N2-F1
#
_entry.id   AF-A0A2S0L5N2-F1
#
_cell.length_a   1.000
_cell.length_b   1.000
_cell.length_c   1.000
_cell.angle_alpha   90.00
_cell.angle_beta   90.00
_cell.angle_gamma   90.00
#
_symmetry.space_group_name_H-M   'P 1'
#
loop_
_entity.id
_entity.type
_entity.pdbx_description
1 polymer ?
#
loop_
_entity_poly.entity_id
_entity_poly.type
_entity_poly.pdbx_seq_one_letter_code
_entity_poly.pdbx_strand_id
1 'polypeptide(L)'
;MNDIGLELQKRIETAFNERLAIDVVIKAIRLKVENSKATQRDITILCKRLGEIASRVLIDNIKPEMMPNDKMYWNIAEKAIKPLMVNIHGIVNKVAAEVVMTERKANGIHIKPIELAFPEERIESLINNFVNAYNVGIEEYD
;
A
#
# COMPACT_ATOMS: atom_id res chain seq x y z
N MET A 1 -1.78 26.71 -11.34
CA MET A 1 -1.22 25.44 -11.85
C MET A 1 -1.67 24.36 -10.90
N ASN A 2 -2.45 23.36 -11.35
CA ASN A 2 -2.86 22.25 -10.49
C ASN A 2 -1.62 21.37 -10.22
N ASP A 3 -1.38 21.06 -8.96
CA ASP A 3 -0.32 20.13 -8.55
C ASP A 3 -0.78 18.70 -8.89
N ILE A 4 -0.32 18.19 -10.04
CA ILE A 4 -0.68 16.86 -10.56
C ILE A 4 -0.38 15.77 -9.53
N GLY A 5 0.73 15.88 -8.79
CA GLY A 5 1.08 14.93 -7.74
C GLY A 5 0.07 14.91 -6.61
N LEU A 6 -0.41 16.07 -6.16
CA LEU A 6 -1.45 16.17 -5.14
C LEU A 6 -2.81 15.66 -5.63
N GLU A 7 -3.14 15.91 -6.90
CA GLU A 7 -4.38 15.42 -7.51
C GLU A 7 -4.37 13.88 -7.62
N LEU A 8 -3.27 13.31 -8.10
CA LEU A 8 -3.07 11.86 -8.16
C LEU A 8 -3.13 11.22 -6.78
N GLN A 9 -2.44 11.80 -5.80
CA GLN A 9 -2.46 11.32 -4.42
C GLN A 9 -3.91 11.15 -3.93
N LYS A 10 -4.73 12.20 -4.04
CA LYS A 10 -6.13 12.16 -3.58
C LYS A 10 -6.95 11.09 -4.31
N ARG A 11 -6.82 11.00 -5.63
CA ARG A 11 -7.53 10.00 -6.44
C ARG A 11 -7.15 8.57 -6.03
N ILE A 12 -5.86 8.31 -5.88
CA ILE A 12 -5.31 7.01 -5.47
C ILE A 12 -5.78 6.64 -4.06
N GLU A 13 -5.68 7.56 -3.09
CA GLU A 13 -6.10 7.33 -1.71
C GLU A 13 -7.61 7.01 -1.64
N THR A 14 -8.44 7.80 -2.33
CA THR A 14 -9.89 7.55 -2.39
C THR A 14 -10.19 6.18 -3.01
N ALA A 15 -9.68 5.90 -4.19
CA ALA A 15 -9.94 4.64 -4.89
C ALA A 15 -9.43 3.42 -4.11
N PHE A 16 -8.30 3.56 -3.41
CA PHE A 16 -7.78 2.51 -2.54
C PHE A 16 -8.70 2.25 -1.35
N ASN A 17 -9.11 3.30 -0.63
CA ASN A 17 -9.97 3.18 0.54
C ASN A 17 -11.37 2.63 0.18
N GLU A 18 -11.95 3.04 -0.94
CA GLU A 18 -13.21 2.51 -1.44
C GLU A 18 -13.12 1.00 -1.72
N ARG A 19 -12.04 0.55 -2.37
CA ARG A 19 -11.80 -0.87 -2.64
C ARG A 19 -11.60 -1.66 -1.35
N LEU A 20 -10.84 -1.13 -0.39
CA LEU A 20 -10.68 -1.76 0.93
C LEU A 20 -12.01 -1.89 1.67
N ALA A 21 -12.86 -0.87 1.59
CA ALA A 21 -14.14 -0.83 2.30
C ALA A 21 -15.13 -1.89 1.81
N ILE A 22 -15.00 -2.36 0.57
CA ILE A 22 -15.87 -3.40 0.00
C ILE A 22 -15.21 -4.78 -0.08
N ASP A 23 -13.88 -4.87 0.07
CA ASP A 23 -13.16 -6.13 -0.14
C ASP A 23 -13.48 -7.18 0.94
N VAL A 24 -14.01 -8.32 0.48
CA VAL A 24 -14.47 -9.41 1.36
C VAL A 24 -13.32 -10.08 2.14
N VAL A 25 -12.12 -10.15 1.55
CA VAL A 25 -10.95 -10.76 2.22
C VAL A 25 -10.48 -9.83 3.33
N ILE A 26 -10.37 -8.53 3.06
CA ILE A 26 -10.01 -7.52 4.06
C ILE A 26 -11.02 -7.51 5.21
N LYS A 27 -12.33 -7.54 4.91
CA LYS A 27 -13.39 -7.62 5.93
C LYS A 27 -13.27 -8.88 6.80
N ALA A 28 -13.05 -10.04 6.18
CA ALA A 28 -12.90 -11.30 6.92
C ALA A 28 -11.69 -11.27 7.86
N ILE A 29 -10.56 -10.71 7.42
CA ILE A 29 -9.36 -10.57 8.25
C ILE A 29 -9.62 -9.59 9.41
N ARG A 30 -10.27 -8.45 9.16
CA ARG A 30 -10.65 -7.50 10.22
C ARG A 30 -11.51 -8.17 11.30
N LEU A 31 -12.52 -8.93 10.88
CA LEU A 31 -13.38 -9.67 11.82
C LEU A 31 -12.58 -10.70 12.64
N LYS A 32 -11.59 -11.38 12.04
CA LYS A 32 -10.72 -12.30 12.78
C LYS A 32 -9.86 -11.55 13.81
N VAL A 33 -9.32 -10.39 13.46
CA VAL A 33 -8.54 -9.55 14.38
C VAL A 33 -9.39 -9.09 15.56
N GLU A 34 -10.58 -8.57 15.30
CA GLU A 34 -11.55 -8.13 16.33
C GLU A 34 -11.92 -9.26 17.30
N ASN A 35 -12.00 -10.49 16.80
CA ASN A 35 -12.31 -11.68 17.60
C ASN A 35 -11.07 -12.37 18.20
N SER A 36 -9.87 -11.78 18.11
CA SER A 36 -8.61 -12.42 18.55
C SER A 36 -8.36 -13.81 17.94
N LYS A 37 -8.77 -14.02 16.67
CA LYS A 37 -8.64 -15.28 15.92
C LYS A 37 -7.73 -15.17 14.69
N ALA A 38 -7.18 -13.99 14.44
CA ALA A 38 -6.25 -13.79 13.33
C ALA A 38 -4.93 -14.51 13.59
N THR A 39 -4.31 -14.98 12.50
CA THR A 39 -3.08 -15.77 12.54
C THR A 39 -2.00 -15.16 11.65
N GLN A 40 -0.77 -15.66 11.75
CA GLN A 40 0.33 -15.27 10.84
C GLN A 40 -0.04 -15.48 9.36
N ARG A 41 -0.83 -16.52 9.05
CA ARG A 41 -1.34 -16.78 7.68
C ARG A 41 -2.24 -15.65 7.19
N ASP A 42 -3.07 -15.08 8.07
CA ASP A 42 -3.95 -13.97 7.71
C ASP A 42 -3.13 -12.72 7.35
N ILE A 43 -1.98 -12.49 7.98
CA ILE A 43 -1.06 -11.39 7.63
C ILE A 43 -0.52 -11.59 6.20
N THR A 44 -0.08 -12.80 5.85
CA THR A 44 0.39 -13.08 4.48
C THR A 44 -0.70 -12.82 3.44
N ILE A 45 -1.93 -13.25 3.73
CA ILE A 45 -3.09 -13.03 2.85
C ILE A 45 -3.39 -11.52 2.75
N LEU A 46 -3.34 -10.80 3.87
CA LEU A 46 -3.53 -9.35 3.93
C LEU A 46 -2.51 -8.64 3.05
N CYS A 47 -1.21 -8.92 3.21
CA CYS A 47 -0.14 -8.32 2.40
C CYS A 47 -0.37 -8.53 0.90
N LYS A 48 -0.66 -9.79 0.51
CA LYS A 48 -0.94 -10.11 -0.90
C LYS A 48 -2.14 -9.31 -1.41
N ARG A 49 -3.23 -9.28 -0.66
CA ARG A 49 -4.47 -8.62 -1.10
C ARG A 49 -4.31 -7.10 -1.19
N LEU A 50 -3.65 -6.47 -0.22
CA LEU A 50 -3.34 -5.04 -0.25
C LEU A 50 -2.48 -4.69 -1.48
N GLY A 51 -1.47 -5.51 -1.79
CA GLY A 51 -0.63 -5.33 -2.98
C GLY A 51 -1.42 -5.42 -4.29
N GLU A 52 -2.31 -6.42 -4.43
CA GLU A 52 -3.18 -6.55 -5.60
C GLU A 52 -4.12 -5.35 -5.78
N ILE A 53 -4.71 -4.86 -4.68
CA ILE A 53 -5.59 -3.68 -4.72
C ILE A 53 -4.79 -2.43 -5.08
N ALA A 54 -3.63 -2.23 -4.45
CA ALA A 54 -2.74 -1.11 -4.72
C ALA A 54 -2.30 -1.08 -6.19
N SER A 55 -1.85 -2.23 -6.73
CA SER A 55 -1.46 -2.34 -8.14
C SER A 55 -2.59 -1.93 -9.07
N ARG A 56 -3.82 -2.45 -8.86
CA ARG A 56 -4.98 -2.03 -9.66
C ARG A 56 -5.28 -0.55 -9.53
N VAL A 57 -5.24 0.02 -8.32
CA VAL A 57 -5.49 1.46 -8.11
C VAL A 57 -4.49 2.31 -8.88
N LEU A 58 -3.20 1.96 -8.83
CA LEU A 58 -2.16 2.69 -9.55
C LEU A 58 -2.36 2.61 -11.07
N ILE A 59 -2.62 1.41 -11.61
CA ILE A 59 -2.89 1.21 -13.05
C ILE A 59 -4.11 2.01 -13.52
N ASP A 60 -5.17 2.07 -12.71
CA ASP A 60 -6.41 2.73 -13.08
C ASP A 60 -6.32 4.27 -13.02
N ASN A 61 -5.47 4.82 -12.15
CA ASN A 61 -5.42 6.26 -11.88
C ASN A 61 -4.21 6.99 -12.47
N ILE A 62 -3.11 6.30 -12.76
CA ILE A 62 -1.92 6.91 -13.38
C ILE A 62 -2.01 6.68 -14.89
N LYS A 63 -2.19 7.75 -15.65
CA LYS A 63 -2.35 7.72 -17.10
C LYS A 63 -1.39 8.69 -17.80
N PRO A 64 -0.85 8.35 -19.00
CA PRO A 64 0.04 9.22 -19.76
C PRO A 64 -0.49 10.64 -19.96
N GLU A 65 -1.77 10.77 -20.31
CA GLU A 65 -2.37 12.05 -20.67
C GLU A 65 -2.50 13.01 -19.47
N MET A 66 -2.31 12.51 -18.25
CA MET A 66 -2.29 13.32 -17.03
C MET A 66 -0.88 13.84 -16.69
N MET A 67 0.15 13.30 -17.35
CA MET A 67 1.54 13.58 -17.02
C MET A 67 2.08 14.76 -17.84
N PRO A 68 3.01 15.56 -17.28
CA PRO A 68 3.67 16.58 -18.08
C PRO A 68 4.53 15.93 -19.17
N ASN A 69 4.31 16.33 -20.43
CA ASN A 69 4.98 15.74 -21.60
C ASN A 69 4.85 14.20 -21.66
N ASP A 70 3.74 13.67 -21.16
CA ASP A 70 3.45 12.24 -21.02
C ASP A 70 4.46 11.45 -20.16
N LYS A 71 5.41 12.12 -19.49
CA LYS A 71 6.49 11.49 -18.71
C LYS A 71 6.20 11.50 -17.21
N MET A 72 6.51 10.38 -16.56
CA MET A 72 6.49 10.28 -15.11
C MET A 72 7.73 10.95 -14.52
N TYR A 73 7.51 11.95 -13.66
CA TYR A 73 8.57 12.58 -12.88
C TYR A 73 8.63 11.99 -11.48
N TRP A 74 9.85 11.87 -10.93
CA TRP A 74 10.06 11.24 -9.63
C TRP A 74 9.27 11.92 -8.50
N ASN A 75 9.24 13.24 -8.45
CA ASN A 75 8.49 14.00 -7.44
C ASN A 75 6.98 13.79 -7.53
N ILE A 76 6.43 13.59 -8.74
CA ILE A 76 5.02 13.25 -8.95
C ILE A 76 4.76 11.83 -8.46
N ALA A 77 5.60 10.87 -8.85
CA ALA A 77 5.51 9.48 -8.43
C ALA A 77 5.62 9.33 -6.91
N GLU A 78 6.59 10.00 -6.27
CA GLU A 78 6.75 9.98 -4.82
C GLU A 78 5.49 10.49 -4.13
N LYS A 79 5.00 11.66 -4.54
CA LYS A 79 3.82 12.29 -3.95
C LYS A 79 2.55 11.44 -4.10
N ALA A 80 2.42 10.72 -5.20
CA ALA A 80 1.28 9.87 -5.47
C ALA A 80 1.37 8.48 -4.80
N ILE A 81 2.55 7.86 -4.74
CA ILE A 81 2.74 6.45 -4.38
C ILE A 81 3.14 6.28 -2.90
N LYS A 82 4.00 7.16 -2.38
CA LYS A 82 4.53 7.02 -1.01
C LYS A 82 3.44 7.03 0.07
N PRO A 83 2.41 7.91 0.02
CA PRO A 83 1.32 7.89 1.00
C PRO A 83 0.55 6.55 1.01
N LEU A 84 0.34 5.96 -0.17
CA LEU A 84 -0.29 4.64 -0.30
C LEU A 84 0.56 3.55 0.38
N MET A 85 1.88 3.58 0.18
CA MET A 85 2.80 2.62 0.81
C MET A 85 2.84 2.77 2.34
N VAL A 86 2.84 4.01 2.84
CA VAL A 86 2.76 4.29 4.29
C VAL A 86 1.47 3.71 4.88
N ASN A 87 0.33 3.91 4.20
CA ASN A 87 -0.95 3.35 4.63
C ASN A 87 -0.92 1.82 4.69
N ILE A 88 -0.45 1.16 3.62
CA ILE A 88 -0.32 -0.31 3.55
C ILE A 88 0.57 -0.83 4.68
N HIS A 89 1.73 -0.21 4.89
CA HIS A 89 2.66 -0.57 5.96
C HIS A 89 2.01 -0.45 7.35
N GLY A 90 1.25 0.62 7.59
CA GLY A 90 0.52 0.83 8.84
C GLY A 90 -0.55 -0.24 9.08
N ILE A 91 -1.34 -0.58 8.05
CA ILE A 91 -2.36 -1.64 8.14
C ILE A 91 -1.71 -2.98 8.49
N VAL A 92 -0.64 -3.36 7.79
CA VAL A 92 0.05 -4.64 8.01
C VAL A 92 0.67 -4.71 9.40
N ASN A 93 1.41 -3.68 9.84
CA ASN A 93 2.05 -3.68 11.16
C ASN A 93 1.02 -3.76 12.28
N LYS A 94 -0.09 -3.03 12.18
CA LYS A 94 -1.14 -3.08 13.18
C LYS A 94 -1.71 -4.50 13.32
N VAL A 95 -2.05 -5.14 12.19
CA VAL A 95 -2.57 -6.52 12.23
C VAL A 95 -1.52 -7.49 12.75
N ALA A 96 -0.25 -7.33 12.37
CA ALA A 96 0.83 -8.17 12.87
C ALA A 96 1.05 -8.03 14.38
N ALA A 97 1.00 -6.80 14.90
CA ALA A 97 1.10 -6.55 16.33
C ALA A 97 -0.05 -7.21 17.11
N GLU A 98 -1.28 -7.17 16.60
CA GLU A 98 -2.45 -7.81 17.24
C GLU A 98 -2.33 -9.35 17.25
N VAL A 99 -1.87 -9.94 16.14
CA VAL A 99 -1.63 -11.40 16.08
C VAL A 99 -0.56 -11.80 17.10
N VAL A 100 0.59 -11.10 17.11
CA VAL A 100 1.68 -11.38 18.05
C VAL A 100 1.22 -11.16 19.51
N MET A 101 0.41 -10.14 19.79
CA MET A 101 -0.17 -9.93 21.12
C MET A 101 -1.05 -11.09 21.56
N THR A 102 -1.92 -11.56 20.67
CA THR A 102 -2.83 -12.66 20.94
C THR A 102 -2.06 -13.95 21.22
N GLU A 103 -1.07 -14.27 20.37
CA GLU A 103 -0.20 -15.43 20.54
C GLU A 103 0.60 -15.36 21.84
N ARG A 104 1.17 -14.19 22.18
CA ARG A 104 1.93 -14.00 23.44
C ARG A 104 1.06 -14.16 24.67
N LYS A 105 -0.14 -13.56 24.69
CA LYS A 105 -1.09 -13.72 25.80
C LYS A 105 -1.47 -15.18 26.02
N ALA A 106 -1.71 -15.93 24.94
CA ALA A 106 -2.02 -17.36 25.02
C ALA A 106 -0.86 -18.19 25.62
N ASN A 107 0.38 -17.71 25.50
CA ASN A 107 1.58 -18.34 26.05
C ASN A 107 2.06 -17.72 27.38
N GLY A 108 1.27 -16.84 28.02
CA GLY A 108 1.64 -16.20 29.29
C GLY A 108 2.77 -15.16 29.19
N ILE A 109 3.05 -14.64 27.99
CA ILE A 109 4.09 -13.63 27.76
C ILE A 109 3.45 -12.23 27.74
N HIS A 110 3.95 -11.32 28.59
CA HIS A 110 3.37 -9.97 28.77
C HIS A 110 4.18 -8.83 28.10
N ILE A 111 5.05 -9.16 27.15
CA ILE A 111 5.90 -8.18 26.46
C ILE A 111 5.14 -7.60 25.25
N LYS A 112 5.20 -6.27 25.06
CA LYS A 112 4.60 -5.59 23.90
C LYS A 112 5.32 -5.95 22.58
N PRO A 113 4.59 -6.10 21.45
CA PRO A 113 5.19 -6.28 20.14
C PRO A 113 6.01 -5.06 19.76
N ILE A 114 7.01 -5.30 18.93
CA ILE A 114 7.80 -4.25 18.28
C ILE A 114 7.14 -4.02 16.92
N GLU A 115 6.77 -2.77 16.64
CA GLU A 115 6.35 -2.36 15.29
C GLU A 115 7.59 -2.06 14.46
N LEU A 116 7.58 -2.52 13.20
CA LEU A 116 8.71 -2.28 12.30
C LEU A 116 8.69 -0.83 11.81
N ALA A 117 9.88 -0.25 11.64
CA ALA A 117 10.03 1.05 11.01
C ALA A 117 9.63 0.97 9.52
N PHE A 118 9.07 2.06 9.00
CA PHE A 118 8.74 2.16 7.58
C PHE A 118 10.02 2.03 6.73
N PRO A 119 10.05 1.13 5.72
CA PRO A 119 11.27 0.84 4.96
C PRO A 119 11.51 1.87 3.86
N GLU A 120 11.91 3.08 4.26
CA GLU A 120 12.05 4.27 3.41
C GLU A 120 12.86 3.99 2.12
N GLU A 121 14.10 3.53 2.25
CA GLU A 121 15.02 3.26 1.12
C GLU A 121 14.44 2.26 0.10
N ARG A 122 13.68 1.27 0.60
CA ARG A 122 13.05 0.26 -0.26
C ARG A 122 11.90 0.87 -1.07
N ILE A 123 11.15 1.78 -0.47
CA ILE A 123 10.05 2.48 -1.15
C ILE A 123 10.59 3.48 -2.16
N GLU A 124 11.66 4.21 -1.83
CA GLU A 124 12.36 5.08 -2.79
C GLU A 124 12.88 4.28 -3.99
N SER A 125 13.50 3.12 -3.75
CA SER A 125 13.96 2.21 -4.81
C SER A 125 12.80 1.70 -5.69
N LEU A 126 11.65 1.41 -5.08
CA LEU A 126 10.44 1.01 -5.81
C LEU A 126 9.93 2.16 -6.70
N ILE A 127 9.90 3.39 -6.18
CA ILE A 127 9.49 4.58 -6.95
C ILE A 127 10.44 4.82 -8.12
N ASN A 128 11.75 4.71 -7.90
CA ASN A 128 12.76 4.79 -8.97
C ASN A 128 12.48 3.77 -10.08
N ASN A 129 12.26 2.51 -9.72
CA ASN A 129 11.97 1.46 -10.69
C ASN A 129 10.65 1.72 -11.44
N PHE A 130 9.63 2.22 -10.75
CA PHE A 130 8.35 2.57 -11.36
C PHE A 130 8.50 3.69 -12.39
N VAL A 131 9.19 4.78 -12.04
CA VAL A 131 9.45 5.92 -12.94
C VAL A 131 10.20 5.47 -14.19
N ASN A 132 11.25 4.66 -14.02
CA ASN A 132 12.04 4.13 -15.13
C ASN A 132 11.18 3.24 -16.05
N ALA A 133 10.46 2.26 -15.48
CA ALA A 133 9.63 1.35 -16.26
C ALA A 133 8.49 2.07 -16.99
N TYR A 134 7.87 3.06 -16.35
CA TYR A 134 6.81 3.87 -16.95
C TYR A 134 7.31 4.61 -18.18
N ASN A 135 8.46 5.29 -18.08
CA ASN A 135 8.99 6.09 -19.17
C ASN A 135 9.54 5.25 -20.33
N VAL A 136 10.15 4.09 -20.04
CA VAL A 136 10.59 3.14 -21.10
C VAL A 136 9.39 2.61 -21.90
N GLY A 137 8.28 2.30 -21.23
CA GLY A 137 7.07 1.79 -21.89
C GLY A 137 6.39 2.80 -22.82
N ILE A 138 6.76 4.10 -22.77
CA ILE A 138 6.28 5.14 -23.69
C ILE A 138 7.18 5.22 -24.92
N GLU A 139 8.49 5.06 -24.74
CA GLU A 139 9.48 5.11 -25.84
C GLU A 139 9.36 3.94 -26.84
N GLU A 140 8.68 2.84 -26.48
CA GLU A 140 8.44 1.69 -27.37
C GLU A 140 7.24 1.87 -28.32
N TYR A 141 6.43 2.93 -28.17
CA TYR A 141 5.23 3.19 -28.98
C TYR A 141 5.32 4.45 -29.87
N ASP A 142 6.46 5.15 -29.86
CA ASP A 142 6.82 6.24 -30.79
C ASP A 142 7.71 5.72 -31.93
#